data_AF-A0A819PKJ2-F1
#
_entry.id   AF-A0A819PKJ2-F1
#
_cell.length_a   1.000
_cell.length_b   1.000
_cell.length_c   1.000
_cell.angle_alpha   90.00
_cell.angle_beta   90.00
_cell.angle_gamma   90.00
#
_symmetry.space_group_name_H-M   'P 1'
#
loop_
_entity.id
_entity.type
_entity.pdbx_description
1 polymer ?
#
loop_
_entity_poly.entity_id
_entity_poly.type
_entity_poly.pdbx_seq_one_letter_code
_entity_poly.pdbx_strand_id
1 'polypeptide(L)'
;MSRRELCSYRWDGTKWAIVTKSFDSELESRSSVNIATNVENTVPKINEPIRIATLNILADCFPWFIEMAIRSAERYEWLCNGIINLNPTIIGLNEVTSTALQRLQECSFIRENYFITEMFDGNNNDNTNLRFPHWCVILSKLPLIEVFAISVSGRKREAIVGKVQLGSTIETCVYICAHHATPYKKIQNTQLRAQQIRDIIDVLEPLNHPFIIMGDLNLYYEFEDAIVIDNK
;
A
#
# COMPACT_ATOMS: atom_id res chain seq x y z
N MET A 1 18.34 -0.62 6.96
CA MET A 1 16.99 -0.59 6.34
C MET A 1 16.98 0.46 5.26
N SER A 2 16.40 0.16 4.10
CA SER A 2 16.35 1.11 2.98
C SER A 2 14.91 1.47 2.67
N ARG A 3 14.69 2.77 2.46
CA ARG A 3 13.47 3.35 1.92
C ARG A 3 13.66 3.52 0.41
N ARG A 4 12.65 3.12 -0.37
CA ARG A 4 12.60 3.29 -1.83
C ARG A 4 11.34 4.03 -2.18
N GLU A 5 11.49 5.21 -2.77
CA GLU A 5 10.34 6.01 -3.17
C GLU A 5 9.48 5.34 -4.25
N LEU A 6 8.18 5.61 -4.18
CA LEU A 6 7.16 5.14 -5.12
C LEU A 6 6.29 6.30 -5.59
N CYS A 7 5.44 6.02 -6.58
CA CYS A 7 4.42 6.93 -7.05
C CYS A 7 3.03 6.47 -6.60
N SER A 8 2.11 7.41 -6.49
CA SER A 8 0.67 7.10 -6.50
C SER A 8 0.06 7.42 -7.86
N TYR A 9 -0.98 6.68 -8.21
CA TYR A 9 -1.66 6.79 -9.50
C TYR A 9 -3.16 7.00 -9.31
N ARG A 10 -3.75 7.79 -10.21
CA ARG A 10 -5.19 8.06 -10.27
C ARG A 10 -5.66 8.00 -11.72
N TRP A 11 -6.85 7.46 -11.94
CA TRP A 11 -7.48 7.48 -13.25
C TRP A 11 -7.93 8.90 -13.61
N ASP A 12 -7.50 9.40 -14.77
CA ASP A 12 -7.86 10.75 -15.26
C ASP A 12 -9.08 10.76 -16.21
N GLY A 13 -9.69 9.60 -16.44
CA GLY A 13 -10.75 9.38 -17.43
C GLY A 13 -10.27 8.58 -18.65
N THR A 14 -8.97 8.62 -18.95
CA THR A 14 -8.37 7.99 -20.13
C THR A 14 -7.27 7.01 -19.79
N LYS A 15 -6.47 7.30 -18.76
CA LYS A 15 -5.35 6.49 -18.31
C LYS A 15 -5.12 6.67 -16.81
N TRP A 16 -4.31 5.79 -16.25
CA TRP A 16 -3.73 6.01 -14.93
C TRP A 16 -2.59 7.03 -15.05
N ALA A 17 -2.70 8.12 -14.29
CA ALA A 17 -1.74 9.22 -14.26
C ALA A 17 -1.05 9.28 -12.89
N ILE A 18 0.25 9.60 -12.89
CA ILE A 18 1.01 9.83 -11.66
C ILE A 18 0.48 11.09 -10.99
N VAL A 19 0.10 10.98 -9.71
CA VAL A 19 -0.38 12.12 -8.90
C VAL A 19 0.73 12.69 -8.03
N THR A 20 1.58 11.82 -7.49
CA THR A 20 2.72 12.22 -6.68
C THR A 20 3.98 11.51 -7.19
N LYS A 21 5.01 12.30 -7.48
CA LYS A 21 6.39 11.83 -7.44
C LYS A 21 6.89 12.19 -6.04
N SER A 22 7.33 11.19 -5.29
CA SER A 22 8.17 11.40 -4.12
C SER A 22 9.18 12.53 -4.35
N PHE A 23 9.15 13.56 -3.53
CA PHE A 23 10.10 14.65 -3.62
C PHE A 23 11.49 14.15 -3.26
N ASP A 24 12.42 14.19 -4.21
CA ASP A 24 13.84 14.41 -3.92
C ASP A 24 14.53 15.12 -5.10
N SER A 25 15.27 16.20 -4.77
CA SER A 25 16.29 16.92 -5.55
C SER A 25 16.02 18.26 -6.29
N GLU A 26 15.04 19.11 -5.90
CA GLU A 26 15.01 20.51 -6.40
C GLU A 26 14.67 21.62 -5.38
N LEU A 27 14.74 21.36 -4.07
CA LEU A 27 14.45 22.37 -3.03
C LEU A 27 15.66 22.90 -2.26
N GLU A 28 16.87 22.84 -2.83
CA GLU A 28 18.04 23.61 -2.32
C GLU A 28 18.60 24.63 -3.33
N SER A 29 18.03 24.79 -4.53
CA SER A 29 18.63 25.67 -5.57
C SER A 29 17.70 26.71 -6.20
N ARG A 30 16.52 26.99 -5.63
CA ARG A 30 15.69 28.12 -6.09
C ARG A 30 15.21 29.00 -4.95
N SER A 31 16.16 29.82 -4.50
CA SER A 31 15.86 31.17 -4.04
C SER A 31 14.89 31.85 -5.02
N SER A 32 13.79 32.36 -4.47
CA SER A 32 13.00 33.48 -5.00
C SER A 32 12.44 33.36 -6.42
N VAL A 33 11.30 32.67 -6.58
CA VAL A 33 10.25 33.10 -7.52
C VAL A 33 8.89 32.89 -6.85
N ASN A 34 8.26 34.00 -6.45
CA ASN A 34 6.86 34.06 -6.05
C ASN A 34 6.00 33.76 -7.29
N ILE A 35 5.44 32.55 -7.36
CA ILE A 35 4.23 32.31 -8.15
C ILE A 35 3.11 32.04 -7.17
N ALA A 36 2.38 33.10 -6.83
CA ALA A 36 1.09 33.02 -6.18
C ALA A 36 0.10 32.40 -7.18
N THR A 37 -0.02 31.07 -7.20
CA THR A 37 -1.25 30.42 -7.66
C THR A 37 -2.09 30.11 -6.43
N ASN A 38 -3.06 30.98 -6.18
CA ASN A 38 -4.21 30.75 -5.31
C ASN A 38 -5.03 29.57 -5.84
N VAL A 39 -4.55 28.36 -5.61
CA VAL A 39 -5.42 27.20 -5.50
C VAL A 39 -5.54 26.99 -4.00
N GLU A 40 -6.62 27.49 -3.41
CA GLU A 40 -7.12 26.92 -2.17
C GLU A 40 -7.40 25.44 -2.48
N ASN A 41 -6.38 24.60 -2.30
CA ASN A 41 -6.51 23.15 -2.27
C ASN A 41 -7.32 22.85 -1.02
N THR A 42 -8.64 23.04 -1.09
CA THR A 42 -9.56 22.56 -0.07
C THR A 42 -9.52 21.04 -0.16
N VAL A 43 -8.60 20.45 0.59
CA VAL A 43 -8.59 19.01 0.87
C VAL A 43 -10.00 18.67 1.35
N PRO A 44 -10.72 17.75 0.69
CA PRO A 44 -12.10 17.46 1.04
C PRO A 44 -12.20 17.15 2.53
N LYS A 45 -13.01 17.91 3.27
CA LYS A 45 -13.31 17.59 4.66
C LYS A 45 -14.14 16.32 4.68
N ILE A 46 -13.59 15.25 5.24
CA ILE A 46 -14.31 14.00 5.37
C ILE A 46 -14.93 13.99 6.76
N ASN A 47 -16.23 14.25 6.80
CA ASN A 47 -17.02 14.14 8.03
C ASN A 47 -17.43 12.68 8.31
N GLU A 48 -17.10 11.75 7.41
CA GLU A 48 -17.40 10.33 7.55
C GLU A 48 -16.29 9.59 8.30
N PRO A 49 -16.62 8.55 9.08
CA PRO A 49 -15.62 7.67 9.68
C PRO A 49 -14.69 7.08 8.63
N ILE A 50 -13.38 7.13 8.89
CA ILE A 50 -12.37 6.49 8.03
C ILE A 50 -12.46 4.98 8.21
N ARG A 51 -12.83 4.27 7.13
CA ARG A 51 -12.95 2.82 7.12
C ARG A 51 -11.70 2.22 6.51
N ILE A 52 -10.90 1.54 7.33
CA ILE A 52 -9.68 0.88 6.92
C ILE A 52 -9.93 -0.63 6.87
N ALA A 53 -9.49 -1.26 5.79
CA ALA A 53 -9.60 -2.70 5.61
C ALA A 53 -8.27 -3.29 5.16
N THR A 54 -8.09 -4.59 5.38
CA THR A 54 -7.00 -5.33 4.78
C THR A 54 -7.47 -6.69 4.29
N LEU A 55 -6.88 -7.18 3.20
CA LEU A 55 -7.21 -8.45 2.60
C LEU A 55 -5.98 -9.07 1.93
N ASN A 56 -5.63 -10.29 2.34
CA ASN A 56 -4.78 -11.14 1.53
C ASN A 56 -5.64 -11.74 0.41
N ILE A 57 -5.35 -11.41 -0.85
CA ILE A 57 -6.20 -11.80 -1.99
C ILE A 57 -5.85 -13.17 -2.55
N LEU A 58 -4.85 -13.85 -1.96
CA LEU A 58 -4.27 -15.11 -2.41
C LEU A 58 -3.78 -15.01 -3.86
N ALA A 59 -2.47 -15.05 -4.04
CA ALA A 59 -1.85 -14.94 -5.36
C ALA A 59 -2.45 -15.89 -6.39
N ASP A 60 -2.31 -15.62 -7.68
CA ASP A 60 -2.79 -16.49 -8.74
C ASP A 60 -1.67 -17.11 -9.58
N CYS A 61 -0.40 -16.90 -9.21
CA CYS A 61 0.76 -17.45 -9.92
C CYS A 61 1.01 -18.94 -9.58
N PHE A 62 -0.06 -19.74 -9.52
CA PHE A 62 0.01 -21.16 -9.20
C PHE A 62 0.01 -22.03 -10.45
N PRO A 63 0.42 -23.30 -10.38
CA PRO A 63 0.22 -24.23 -11.48
C PRO A 63 -1.25 -24.31 -11.91
N TRP A 64 -1.51 -24.51 -13.21
CA TRP A 64 -2.87 -24.47 -13.81
C TRP A 64 -3.92 -25.31 -13.06
N PHE A 65 -3.55 -26.46 -12.52
CA PHE A 65 -4.48 -27.32 -11.78
C PHE A 65 -4.90 -26.71 -10.43
N ILE A 66 -4.02 -25.95 -9.78
CA ILE A 66 -4.35 -25.17 -8.58
C ILE A 66 -5.21 -23.97 -8.97
N GLU A 67 -4.87 -23.26 -10.05
CA GLU A 67 -5.67 -22.13 -10.56
C GLU A 67 -7.12 -22.54 -10.84
N MET A 68 -7.32 -23.73 -11.44
CA MET A 68 -8.65 -24.33 -11.63
C MET A 68 -9.34 -24.62 -10.31
N ALA A 69 -8.63 -25.22 -9.34
CA ALA A 69 -9.21 -25.55 -8.04
C ALA A 69 -9.63 -24.31 -7.25
N ILE A 70 -8.83 -23.24 -7.29
CA ILE A 70 -9.13 -21.97 -6.60
C ILE A 70 -9.97 -21.02 -7.46
N ARG A 71 -10.31 -21.41 -8.70
CA ARG A 71 -11.12 -20.63 -9.65
C ARG A 71 -10.62 -19.18 -9.79
N SER A 72 -9.31 -18.99 -10.04
CA SER A 72 -8.66 -17.67 -10.04
C SER A 72 -9.39 -16.59 -10.84
N ALA A 73 -9.91 -16.92 -12.02
CA ALA A 73 -10.64 -15.97 -12.86
C ALA A 73 -11.90 -15.42 -12.17
N GLU A 74 -12.67 -16.28 -11.51
CA GLU A 74 -13.89 -15.88 -10.81
C GLU A 74 -13.58 -15.14 -9.51
N ARG A 75 -12.50 -15.53 -8.81
CA ARG A 75 -12.06 -14.84 -7.59
C ARG A 75 -11.84 -13.34 -7.83
N TYR A 76 -11.40 -12.93 -9.02
CA TYR A 76 -11.21 -11.51 -9.32
C TYR A 76 -12.51 -10.72 -9.41
N GLU A 77 -13.55 -11.29 -10.03
CA GLU A 77 -14.87 -10.67 -10.04
C GLU A 77 -15.41 -10.53 -8.61
N TRP A 78 -15.29 -11.60 -7.82
CA TRP A 78 -15.68 -11.58 -6.41
C TRP A 78 -14.84 -10.63 -5.55
N LEU A 79 -13.55 -10.49 -5.83
CA LEU A 79 -12.66 -9.53 -5.18
C LEU A 79 -13.14 -8.09 -5.43
N CYS A 80 -13.39 -7.74 -6.70
CA CYS A 80 -13.92 -6.43 -7.06
C CYS A 80 -15.28 -6.17 -6.40
N ASN A 81 -16.21 -7.14 -6.47
CA ASN A 81 -17.51 -7.04 -5.82
C ASN A 81 -17.39 -6.91 -4.29
N GLY A 82 -16.46 -7.63 -3.67
CA GLY A 82 -16.16 -7.53 -2.24
C GLY A 82 -15.68 -6.14 -1.85
N ILE A 83 -14.78 -5.54 -2.64
CA ILE A 83 -14.29 -4.17 -2.42
C ILE A 83 -15.43 -3.16 -2.61
N ILE A 84 -16.26 -3.31 -3.64
CA ILE A 84 -17.43 -2.46 -3.90
C ILE A 84 -18.40 -2.50 -2.72
N ASN A 85 -18.75 -3.70 -2.25
CA ASN A 85 -19.71 -3.90 -1.17
C ASN A 85 -19.15 -3.41 0.17
N LEU A 86 -17.87 -3.66 0.46
CA LEU A 86 -17.23 -3.18 1.67
C LEU A 86 -17.08 -1.66 1.63
N ASN A 87 -16.80 -1.09 0.46
CA ASN A 87 -16.62 0.33 0.19
C ASN A 87 -15.65 1.06 1.17
N PRO A 88 -14.45 0.51 1.45
CA PRO A 88 -13.54 1.08 2.45
C PRO A 88 -12.98 2.43 2.00
N THR A 89 -12.60 3.29 2.94
CA THR A 89 -11.84 4.51 2.62
C THR A 89 -10.44 4.16 2.16
N ILE A 90 -9.79 3.20 2.83
CA ILE A 90 -8.45 2.72 2.52
C ILE A 90 -8.42 1.20 2.67
N ILE A 91 -7.81 0.50 1.72
CA ILE A 91 -7.62 -0.95 1.80
C ILE A 91 -6.19 -1.35 1.44
N GLY A 92 -5.57 -2.14 2.32
CA GLY A 92 -4.30 -2.81 2.06
C GLY A 92 -4.52 -4.22 1.53
N LEU A 93 -4.04 -4.48 0.33
CA LEU A 93 -4.08 -5.80 -0.29
C LEU A 93 -2.72 -6.47 -0.17
N ASN A 94 -2.70 -7.76 0.15
CA ASN A 94 -1.49 -8.59 0.15
C ASN A 94 -1.59 -9.71 -0.90
N GLU A 95 -0.44 -10.22 -1.33
CA GLU A 95 -0.33 -11.24 -2.39
C GLU A 95 -0.88 -10.79 -3.74
N VAL A 96 -0.76 -9.49 -4.03
CA VAL A 96 -1.16 -8.94 -5.31
C VAL A 96 -0.16 -9.36 -6.38
N THR A 97 -0.63 -10.04 -7.41
CA THR A 97 0.12 -10.39 -8.62
C THR A 97 -0.12 -9.35 -9.71
N SER A 98 0.66 -9.39 -10.79
CA SER A 98 0.45 -8.51 -11.96
C SER A 98 -0.95 -8.67 -12.56
N THR A 99 -1.46 -9.91 -12.65
CA THR A 99 -2.82 -10.21 -13.13
C THR A 99 -3.86 -9.59 -12.22
N ALA A 100 -3.74 -9.77 -10.91
CA ALA A 100 -4.65 -9.19 -9.94
C ALA A 100 -4.66 -7.66 -10.03
N LEU A 101 -3.49 -7.05 -10.13
CA LEU A 101 -3.34 -5.61 -10.28
C LEU A 101 -4.01 -5.10 -11.55
N GLN A 102 -3.78 -5.77 -12.69
CA GLN A 102 -4.44 -5.44 -13.95
C GLN A 102 -5.97 -5.49 -13.82
N ARG A 103 -6.53 -6.55 -13.22
CA ARG A 103 -7.98 -6.69 -13.03
C ARG A 103 -8.57 -5.62 -12.11
N LEU A 104 -7.86 -5.28 -11.02
CA LEU A 104 -8.25 -4.17 -10.14
C LEU A 104 -8.26 -2.84 -10.90
N GLN A 105 -7.30 -2.63 -11.80
CA GLN A 105 -7.19 -1.43 -12.61
C GLN A 105 -8.22 -1.34 -13.75
N GLU A 106 -8.75 -2.47 -14.22
CA GLU A 106 -9.83 -2.52 -15.21
C GLU A 106 -11.21 -2.21 -14.57
N CYS A 107 -11.39 -2.53 -13.29
CA CYS A 107 -12.62 -2.28 -12.54
C CYS A 107 -12.99 -0.78 -12.52
N SER A 108 -14.14 -0.43 -13.08
CA SER A 108 -14.61 0.97 -13.19
C SER A 108 -14.74 1.63 -11.82
N PHE A 109 -15.34 0.94 -10.86
CA PHE A 109 -15.50 1.45 -9.50
C PHE A 109 -14.15 1.81 -8.87
N ILE A 110 -13.13 0.95 -9.01
CA ILE A 110 -11.80 1.21 -8.46
C ILE A 110 -11.17 2.42 -9.16
N ARG A 111 -11.17 2.44 -10.51
CA ARG A 111 -10.66 3.57 -11.29
C ARG A 111 -11.27 4.90 -10.86
N GLU A 112 -12.58 4.93 -10.71
CA GLU A 112 -13.34 6.15 -10.43
C GLU A 112 -13.23 6.60 -8.98
N ASN A 113 -12.91 5.71 -8.03
CA ASN A 113 -13.00 6.04 -6.60
C ASN A 113 -11.66 5.97 -5.84
N TYR A 114 -10.65 5.26 -6.35
CA TYR A 114 -9.40 5.06 -5.64
C TYR A 114 -8.17 5.61 -6.36
N PHE A 115 -7.19 6.02 -5.55
CA PHE A 115 -5.78 6.11 -5.85
C PHE A 115 -5.14 4.74 -5.57
N ILE A 116 -4.09 4.39 -6.32
CA ILE A 116 -3.36 3.12 -6.19
C ILE A 116 -1.85 3.36 -6.07
N THR A 117 -1.16 2.57 -5.24
CA THR A 117 0.30 2.70 -5.01
C THR A 117 1.18 1.96 -6.03
N GLU A 118 0.58 1.22 -6.96
CA GLU A 118 1.31 0.42 -7.94
C GLU A 118 0.59 0.43 -9.29
N MET A 119 1.35 0.28 -10.38
CA MET A 119 0.82 0.24 -11.74
C MET A 119 1.25 -0.97 -12.54
N PHE A 120 0.31 -1.57 -13.27
CA PHE A 120 0.64 -2.49 -14.34
C PHE A 120 0.95 -1.67 -15.60
N ASP A 121 2.18 -1.71 -16.09
CA ASP A 121 2.62 -0.91 -17.24
C ASP A 121 2.57 -1.65 -18.57
N GLY A 122 2.18 -2.93 -18.59
CA GLY A 122 1.99 -3.76 -19.81
C GLY A 122 3.26 -4.01 -20.65
N ASN A 123 4.31 -3.21 -20.45
CA ASN A 123 5.61 -3.32 -21.07
C ASN A 123 6.49 -4.24 -20.22
N ASN A 124 6.25 -5.54 -20.33
CA ASN A 124 7.14 -6.60 -19.86
C ASN A 124 8.49 -6.63 -20.63
N ASN A 125 9.20 -5.51 -20.72
CA ASN A 125 10.55 -5.43 -21.26
C ASN A 125 11.44 -4.65 -20.29
N ASP A 126 12.16 -5.41 -19.45
CA ASP A 126 13.42 -5.09 -18.79
C ASP A 126 13.55 -3.78 -17.98
N ASN A 127 13.74 -3.96 -16.67
CA ASN A 127 14.42 -3.06 -15.70
C ASN A 127 13.62 -2.28 -14.65
N THR A 128 12.53 -2.82 -14.11
CA THR A 128 12.03 -2.40 -12.78
C THR A 128 11.95 -3.55 -11.78
N ASN A 129 13.04 -4.31 -11.59
CA ASN A 129 13.33 -5.10 -10.36
C ASN A 129 12.11 -5.79 -9.70
N LEU A 130 11.21 -6.41 -10.47
CA LEU A 130 10.09 -7.19 -9.95
C LEU A 130 10.62 -8.52 -9.43
N ARG A 131 11.29 -8.48 -8.27
CA ARG A 131 12.02 -9.65 -7.80
C ARG A 131 11.08 -10.71 -7.20
N PHE A 132 9.83 -10.39 -6.81
CA PHE A 132 8.91 -11.32 -6.14
C PHE A 132 7.44 -11.16 -6.60
N PRO A 133 6.69 -12.27 -6.73
CA PRO A 133 5.34 -12.27 -7.34
C PRO A 133 4.20 -11.87 -6.39
N HIS A 134 4.50 -11.41 -5.18
CA HIS A 134 3.49 -11.13 -4.14
C HIS A 134 3.68 -9.73 -3.56
N TRP A 135 2.96 -8.75 -4.10
CA TRP A 135 3.05 -7.37 -3.64
C TRP A 135 2.05 -7.07 -2.53
N CYS A 136 2.35 -5.99 -1.82
CA CYS A 136 1.33 -5.26 -1.09
C CYS A 136 0.91 -4.07 -1.95
N VAL A 137 -0.39 -3.75 -1.99
CA VAL A 137 -0.92 -2.59 -2.70
C VAL A 137 -1.88 -1.86 -1.78
N ILE A 138 -1.83 -0.54 -1.75
CA ILE A 138 -2.82 0.28 -1.05
C ILE A 138 -3.74 0.90 -2.09
N LEU A 139 -5.05 0.75 -1.88
CA LEU A 139 -6.08 1.54 -2.54
C LEU A 139 -6.61 2.55 -1.53
N SER A 140 -6.63 3.82 -1.90
CA SER A 140 -7.13 4.90 -1.04
C SER A 140 -8.11 5.78 -1.80
N LYS A 141 -9.28 6.12 -1.22
CA LYS A 141 -10.13 7.19 -1.77
C LYS A 141 -9.54 8.58 -1.53
N LEU A 142 -8.60 8.68 -0.59
CA LEU A 142 -7.89 9.90 -0.25
C LEU A 142 -6.64 10.03 -1.12
N PRO A 143 -6.28 11.25 -1.54
CA PRO A 143 -5.00 11.50 -2.18
C PRO A 143 -3.83 11.01 -1.32
N LEU A 144 -2.93 10.27 -1.94
CA LEU A 144 -1.69 9.80 -1.32
C LEU A 144 -0.61 10.87 -1.51
N ILE A 145 -0.29 11.59 -0.44
CA ILE A 145 0.68 12.71 -0.46
C ILE A 145 2.10 12.18 -0.70
N GLU A 146 2.40 11.02 -0.14
CA GLU A 146 3.72 10.41 -0.17
C GLU A 146 3.52 8.89 -0.27
N VAL A 147 4.33 8.22 -1.09
CA VAL A 147 4.31 6.76 -1.19
C VAL A 147 5.74 6.25 -1.27
N PHE A 148 6.06 5.26 -0.46
CA PHE A 148 7.37 4.61 -0.48
C PHE A 148 7.27 3.14 -0.04
N ALA A 149 8.27 2.36 -0.40
CA ALA A 149 8.50 1.01 0.06
C ALA A 149 9.57 1.00 1.16
N ILE A 150 9.35 0.20 2.19
CA ILE A 150 10.36 -0.13 3.21
C ILE A 150 10.84 -1.56 2.91
N SER A 151 12.13 -1.73 2.63
CA SER A 151 12.74 -3.05 2.57
C SER A 151 12.84 -3.63 3.97
N VAL A 152 12.14 -4.72 4.27
CA VAL A 152 12.17 -5.35 5.61
C VAL A 152 13.09 -6.57 5.66
N SER A 153 13.46 -7.00 6.88
CA SER A 153 14.23 -8.21 7.11
C SER A 153 13.59 -9.44 6.48
N GLY A 154 14.43 -10.36 6.03
CA GLY A 154 14.00 -11.59 5.36
C GLY A 154 14.10 -11.50 3.84
N ARG A 155 13.59 -12.53 3.15
CA ARG A 155 13.76 -12.66 1.70
C ARG A 155 12.88 -11.68 0.94
N LYS A 156 13.47 -10.52 0.58
CA LYS A 156 13.00 -9.59 -0.45
C LYS A 156 11.49 -9.27 -0.32
N ARG A 157 11.09 -8.94 0.91
CA ARG A 157 9.76 -8.43 1.23
C ARG A 157 9.85 -6.92 1.40
N GLU A 158 8.83 -6.23 0.91
CA GLU A 158 8.67 -4.79 1.11
C GLU A 158 7.35 -4.55 1.83
N ALA A 159 7.34 -3.55 2.70
CA ALA A 159 6.12 -2.95 3.21
C ALA A 159 5.82 -1.69 2.40
N ILE A 160 4.60 -1.53 1.93
CA ILE A 160 4.20 -0.36 1.14
C ILE A 160 3.55 0.65 2.06
N VAL A 161 4.01 1.88 2.01
CA VAL A 161 3.55 2.97 2.87
C VAL A 161 2.95 4.07 2.01
N GLY A 162 1.78 4.56 2.41
CA GLY A 162 1.14 5.75 1.86
C GLY A 162 0.80 6.75 2.95
N LYS A 163 1.16 8.02 2.77
CA LYS A 163 0.73 9.13 3.64
C LYS A 163 -0.60 9.69 3.11
N VAL A 164 -1.60 9.75 3.97
CA VAL A 164 -2.90 10.36 3.66
C VAL A 164 -3.20 11.48 4.65
N GLN A 165 -3.90 12.50 4.17
CA GLN A 165 -4.42 13.58 5.02
C GLN A 165 -5.86 13.27 5.41
N LEU A 166 -6.14 13.15 6.70
CA LEU A 166 -7.49 12.83 7.20
C LEU A 166 -8.37 14.09 7.41
N GLY A 167 -7.76 15.27 7.53
CA GLY A 167 -8.44 16.54 7.76
C GLY A 167 -7.85 17.69 6.96
N SER A 168 -8.12 18.92 7.37
CA SER A 168 -7.70 20.12 6.62
C SER A 168 -6.28 20.60 6.95
N THR A 169 -5.63 20.05 7.97
CA THR A 169 -4.28 20.46 8.39
C THR A 169 -3.27 19.34 8.20
N ILE A 170 -2.00 19.69 7.99
CA ILE A 170 -0.91 18.71 7.85
C ILE A 170 -0.72 17.85 9.11
N GLU A 171 -1.12 18.38 10.26
CA GLU A 171 -1.13 17.69 11.56
C GLU A 171 -2.10 16.50 11.60
N THR A 172 -3.04 16.42 10.65
CA THR A 172 -3.97 15.29 10.51
C THR A 172 -3.51 14.24 9.51
N CYS A 173 -2.22 14.23 9.15
CA CYS A 173 -1.66 13.18 8.31
C CYS A 173 -1.44 11.89 9.11
N VAL A 174 -1.72 10.75 8.46
CA VAL A 174 -1.42 9.41 8.97
C VAL A 174 -0.64 8.64 7.90
N TYR A 175 0.34 7.84 8.33
CA TYR A 175 0.96 6.86 7.46
C TYR A 175 0.20 5.54 7.53
N ILE A 176 -0.13 4.99 6.38
CA ILE A 176 -0.80 3.71 6.23
C ILE A 176 0.18 2.73 5.60
N CYS A 177 0.51 1.65 6.29
CA CYS A 177 1.48 0.66 5.87
C CYS A 177 0.79 -0.68 5.61
N ALA A 178 0.88 -1.20 4.39
CA ALA A 178 0.46 -2.55 4.03
C ALA A 178 1.67 -3.48 4.01
N HIS A 179 1.64 -4.55 4.81
CA HIS A 179 2.72 -5.50 4.93
C HIS A 179 2.24 -6.95 4.93
N HIS A 180 2.95 -7.83 4.22
CA HIS A 180 2.76 -9.27 4.30
C HIS A 180 3.99 -9.88 4.99
N ALA A 181 3.85 -10.23 6.25
CA ALA A 181 4.98 -10.73 7.04
C ALA A 181 5.31 -12.19 6.72
N THR A 182 6.44 -12.67 7.23
CA THR A 182 6.92 -14.04 6.94
C THR A 182 5.92 -15.11 7.41
N PRO A 183 5.47 -16.01 6.50
CA PRO A 183 4.46 -17.02 6.81
C PRO A 183 5.04 -18.19 7.63
N TYR A 184 4.15 -19.12 8.01
CA TYR A 184 4.44 -20.37 8.72
C TYR A 184 4.83 -20.22 10.19
N LYS A 185 4.32 -21.14 11.01
CA LYS A 185 4.59 -21.25 12.46
C LYS A 185 5.91 -21.97 12.73
N LYS A 186 7.05 -21.35 12.38
CA LYS A 186 8.39 -21.80 12.79
C LYS A 186 8.97 -20.82 13.80
N ILE A 187 9.68 -21.30 14.82
CA ILE A 187 10.30 -20.46 15.86
C ILE A 187 11.18 -19.35 15.25
N GLN A 188 12.01 -19.70 14.26
CA GLN A 188 12.82 -18.73 13.52
C GLN A 188 11.99 -17.66 12.79
N ASN A 189 10.77 -17.99 12.35
CA ASN A 189 9.91 -17.05 11.63
C ASN A 189 9.21 -16.09 12.59
N THR A 190 8.97 -16.48 13.85
CA THR A 190 8.47 -15.58 14.89
C THR A 190 9.45 -14.43 15.15
N GLN A 191 10.73 -14.74 15.34
CA GLN A 191 11.77 -13.70 15.50
C GLN A 191 11.88 -12.81 14.26
N LEU A 192 11.78 -13.42 13.07
CA LEU A 192 11.83 -12.67 11.82
C LEU A 192 10.62 -11.73 11.64
N ARG A 193 9.40 -12.16 11.98
CA ARG A 193 8.21 -11.30 11.96
C ARG A 193 8.35 -10.12 12.93
N ALA A 194 8.80 -10.37 14.15
CA ALA A 194 9.06 -9.31 15.12
C ALA A 194 10.09 -8.30 14.57
N GLN A 195 11.16 -8.80 13.96
CA GLN A 195 12.15 -7.93 13.31
C GLN A 195 11.53 -7.14 12.15
N GLN A 196 10.71 -7.76 11.30
CA GLN A 196 10.00 -7.09 10.20
C GLN A 196 9.08 -5.96 10.66
N ILE A 197 8.45 -6.08 11.84
CA ILE A 197 7.64 -5.00 12.41
C ILE A 197 8.53 -3.88 12.95
N ARG A 198 9.60 -4.20 13.69
CA ARG A 198 10.57 -3.19 14.17
C ARG A 198 11.19 -2.40 13.03
N ASP A 199 11.58 -3.11 11.99
CA ASP A 199 12.08 -2.59 10.73
C ASP A 199 11.19 -1.51 10.09
N ILE A 200 9.86 -1.67 10.21
CA ILE A 200 8.87 -0.69 9.75
C ILE A 200 8.79 0.48 10.73
N ILE A 201 8.72 0.20 12.03
CA ILE A 201 8.65 1.21 13.10
C ILE A 201 9.87 2.13 13.08
N ASP A 202 11.08 1.58 12.94
CA ASP A 202 12.35 2.32 12.88
C ASP A 202 12.37 3.37 11.76
N VAL A 203 11.57 3.17 10.71
CA VAL A 203 11.40 4.13 9.60
C VAL A 203 10.25 5.10 9.85
N LEU A 204 9.14 4.65 10.43
CA LEU A 204 7.93 5.46 10.59
C LEU A 204 7.94 6.35 11.84
N GLU A 205 8.51 5.88 12.94
CA GLU A 205 8.55 6.61 14.22
C GLU A 205 9.30 7.95 14.10
N PRO A 206 10.49 8.03 13.45
CA PRO A 206 11.19 9.30 13.26
C PRO A 206 10.42 10.33 12.41
N LEU A 207 9.41 9.90 11.64
CA LEU A 207 8.59 10.81 10.83
C LEU A 207 7.60 11.63 11.69
N ASN A 208 7.46 11.30 12.98
CA ASN A 208 6.66 12.05 13.95
C ASN A 208 5.20 12.28 13.50
N HIS A 209 4.60 11.26 12.90
CA HIS A 209 3.19 11.23 12.52
C HIS A 209 2.56 9.91 12.98
N PRO A 210 1.25 9.89 13.31
CA PRO A 210 0.54 8.65 13.55
C PRO A 210 0.68 7.68 12.37
N PHE A 211 0.76 6.39 12.67
CA PHE A 211 0.82 5.37 11.63
C PHE A 211 0.02 4.12 11.97
N ILE A 212 -0.39 3.40 10.93
CA ILE A 212 -1.12 2.13 11.01
C ILE A 212 -0.36 1.10 10.17
N ILE A 213 0.02 -0.01 10.79
CA ILE A 213 0.57 -1.18 10.09
C ILE A 213 -0.57 -2.21 9.97
N MET A 214 -0.89 -2.61 8.75
CA MET A 214 -1.96 -3.55 8.43
C MET A 214 -1.51 -4.57 7.38
N GLY A 215 -2.26 -5.66 7.26
CA GLY A 215 -1.96 -6.72 6.31
C GLY A 215 -2.08 -8.10 6.93
N ASP A 216 -1.69 -9.10 6.14
CA ASP A 216 -1.39 -10.44 6.63
C ASP A 216 -0.05 -10.44 7.36
N LEU A 217 -0.11 -10.12 8.65
CA LEU A 217 1.06 -10.09 9.53
C LEU A 217 1.49 -11.50 9.98
N ASN A 218 0.76 -12.57 9.59
CA ASN A 218 1.06 -13.95 9.96
C ASN A 218 1.37 -14.13 11.47
N LEU A 219 0.68 -13.38 12.34
CA LEU A 219 0.75 -13.54 13.79
C LEU A 219 -0.28 -14.61 14.19
N TYR A 220 0.13 -15.57 15.01
CA TYR A 220 -0.65 -16.80 15.22
C TYR A 220 -0.94 -17.14 16.68
N TYR A 221 -0.32 -16.44 17.64
CA TYR A 221 -0.46 -16.70 19.07
C TYR A 221 -0.82 -15.43 19.82
N GLU A 222 -1.65 -15.55 20.85
CA GLU A 222 -2.01 -14.45 21.78
C GLU A 222 -0.78 -13.75 22.39
N PHE A 223 0.38 -14.43 22.45
CA PHE A 223 1.65 -13.85 22.91
C PHE A 223 2.46 -13.14 21.81
N GLU A 224 2.23 -13.45 20.53
CA GLU A 224 2.82 -12.68 19.42
C GLU A 224 2.14 -11.30 19.29
N ASP A 225 0.85 -11.21 19.67
CA ASP A 225 0.11 -9.94 19.75
C ASP A 225 0.66 -9.01 20.84
N ALA A 226 1.18 -9.57 21.95
CA ALA A 226 1.71 -8.79 23.08
C ALA A 226 3.00 -8.02 22.75
N ILE A 227 3.82 -8.51 21.81
CA ILE A 227 5.10 -7.88 21.42
C ILE A 227 4.88 -6.51 20.76
N VAL A 228 3.69 -6.26 20.21
CA VAL A 228 3.33 -4.97 19.59
C VAL A 228 3.01 -3.89 20.64
N ILE A 229 2.64 -4.29 21.87
CA ILE A 229 2.21 -3.38 22.95
C ILE A 229 3.37 -3.05 23.92
N ASP A 230 4.40 -3.91 23.98
CA ASP A 230 5.54 -3.77 24.91
C ASP A 230 6.63 -2.76 24.48
N ASN A 231 6.34 -1.88 23.51
CA ASN A 231 7.19 -0.74 23.22
C ASN A 231 6.96 0.36 24.27
N LYS A 232 7.71 0.27 25.38
CA LYS A 232 7.94 1.37 26.32
C LYS A 232 8.99 2.35 25.80
#